data_AF-A0A8D8Y2Q2-F1
#
_entry.id   AF-A0A8D8Y2Q2-F1
#
_cell.length_a   1.000
_cell.length_b   1.000
_cell.length_c   1.000
_cell.angle_alpha   90.00
_cell.angle_beta   90.00
_cell.angle_gamma   90.00
#
_symmetry.space_group_name_H-M   'P 1'
#
loop_
_entity.id
_entity.type
_entity.pdbx_description
1 polymer ?
#
loop_
_entity_poly.entity_id
_entity_poly.type
_entity_poly.pdbx_seq_one_letter_code
_entity_poly.pdbx_strand_id
1 'polypeptide(L)'
;MKQHKMKRQTVHLQVEQTQDGYVDKRKIINITRNNIEVKPLAPGQTYLINLRKNTVYGESSVVSSVRVTIDNTIDDQMDVAGVIITNNGSDVHLKWFRNPLCEIYYIKYKLIRHMSCREDQLQSPWQVVATSYTNYTLDLEANSQYELFVAADKTQEVSESMQTLVTVGTLPNTSPLILQQRFRATNESAQLCWHDSPLSCMHMNGFFKNYLVEVIDSQNTTINTYRTEEKKIEITGLLPRTKYKVRVRYVNHLGSNPLIYAEHYFTTKATSFLTAQDLVAYKTSANTVGIRWKILDTNSTITGINIKVQNHVENKSVNITDLTTVQCKAWPSYNKESIYRALLLENQQGYLVQ
;
A
#
# COMPACT_ATOMS: atom_id res chain seq x y z
N MET A 1 -47.29 29.52 59.65
CA MET A 1 -45.87 29.09 59.75
C MET A 1 -45.45 28.46 58.42
N LYS A 2 -44.71 29.17 57.56
CA LYS A 2 -44.14 28.57 56.34
C LYS A 2 -42.87 27.82 56.72
N GLN A 3 -42.91 26.48 56.64
CA GLN A 3 -41.72 25.64 56.70
C GLN A 3 -40.82 25.97 55.51
N HIS A 4 -39.66 26.58 55.78
CA HIS A 4 -38.58 26.62 54.81
C HIS A 4 -38.05 25.20 54.62
N LYS A 5 -38.46 24.56 53.53
CA LYS A 5 -37.84 23.34 53.02
C LYS A 5 -36.39 23.69 52.68
N MET A 6 -35.44 23.33 53.56
CA MET A 6 -34.01 23.43 53.27
C MET A 6 -33.73 22.62 52.01
N LYS A 7 -33.47 23.33 50.90
CA LYS A 7 -33.07 22.71 49.63
C LYS A 7 -31.65 22.19 49.80
N ARG A 8 -31.45 20.90 49.50
CA ARG A 8 -30.15 20.21 49.62
C ARG A 8 -29.10 20.94 48.79
N GLN A 9 -28.08 21.45 49.46
CA GLN A 9 -26.82 21.90 48.86
C GLN A 9 -25.84 20.73 48.93
N THR A 10 -25.14 20.44 47.84
CA THR A 10 -24.07 19.44 47.81
C THR A 10 -22.74 20.15 47.63
N VAL A 11 -21.67 19.60 48.20
CA VAL A 11 -20.32 20.18 48.14
C VAL A 11 -19.42 19.21 47.40
N HIS A 12 -18.50 19.71 46.59
CA HIS A 12 -17.52 18.89 45.91
C HIS A 12 -16.13 19.54 45.91
N LEU A 13 -15.10 18.69 45.90
CA LEU A 13 -13.72 19.09 45.65
C LEU A 13 -13.42 18.95 44.17
N GLN A 14 -12.71 19.94 43.63
CA GLN A 14 -12.07 19.89 42.34
C GLN A 14 -10.56 19.88 42.59
N VAL A 15 -9.94 18.72 42.42
CA VAL A 15 -8.50 18.53 42.58
C VAL A 15 -7.85 18.66 41.21
N GLU A 16 -6.93 19.60 41.06
CA GLU A 16 -6.24 19.89 39.81
C GLU A 16 -4.74 19.76 40.02
N GLN A 17 -4.11 18.87 39.26
CA GLN A 17 -2.65 18.84 39.14
C GLN A 17 -2.24 19.74 38.00
N THR A 18 -1.36 20.71 38.25
CA THR A 18 -0.95 21.67 37.24
C THR A 18 0.56 21.90 37.26
N GLN A 19 1.19 21.83 36.10
CA GLN A 19 2.57 22.30 35.88
C GLN A 19 2.61 23.12 34.59
N ASP A 20 3.29 24.26 34.61
CA ASP A 20 3.47 25.17 33.46
C ASP A 20 2.17 25.58 32.74
N GLY A 21 1.07 25.73 33.49
CA GLY A 21 -0.24 26.14 32.97
C GLY A 21 -1.09 25.00 32.38
N TYR A 22 -0.58 23.77 32.33
CA TYR A 22 -1.31 22.59 31.87
C TYR A 22 -1.93 21.84 33.05
N VAL A 23 -3.21 21.47 32.95
CA VAL A 23 -3.92 20.65 33.96
C VAL A 23 -3.88 19.20 33.52
N ASP A 24 -3.20 18.33 34.27
CA ASP A 24 -3.04 16.91 33.95
C ASP A 24 -4.31 16.11 34.27
N LYS A 25 -4.74 16.15 35.54
CA LYS A 25 -5.95 15.46 35.99
C LYS A 25 -6.82 16.40 36.80
N ARG A 26 -8.09 16.49 36.40
CA ARG A 26 -9.17 17.12 37.17
C ARG A 26 -10.04 16.03 37.77
N LYS A 27 -9.93 15.82 39.08
CA LYS A 27 -10.78 14.88 39.81
C LYS A 27 -11.85 15.68 40.56
N ILE A 28 -13.12 15.43 40.22
CA ILE A 28 -14.26 15.98 40.96
C ILE A 28 -14.71 14.93 41.97
N ILE A 29 -14.75 15.31 43.25
CA ILE A 29 -15.09 14.40 44.33
C ILE A 29 -16.22 15.00 45.15
N ASN A 30 -17.38 14.35 45.14
CA ASN A 30 -18.53 14.78 45.93
C ASN A 30 -18.30 14.50 47.41
N ILE A 31 -18.47 15.52 48.24
CA ILE A 31 -18.24 15.49 49.68
C ILE A 31 -19.59 15.25 50.37
N THR A 32 -19.73 14.11 51.03
CA THR A 32 -20.90 13.80 51.88
C THR A 32 -20.59 13.81 53.37
N ARG A 33 -19.31 13.89 53.74
CA ARG A 33 -18.79 13.92 55.12
C ARG A 33 -17.78 15.06 55.28
N ASN A 34 -17.49 15.46 56.52
CA ASN A 34 -16.55 16.57 56.79
C ASN A 34 -15.07 16.22 56.52
N ASN A 35 -14.76 14.97 56.18
CA ASN A 35 -13.43 14.51 55.80
C ASN A 35 -13.49 13.66 54.52
N ILE A 36 -12.41 13.69 53.74
CA ILE A 36 -12.26 12.89 52.54
C ILE A 36 -10.79 12.60 52.27
N GLU A 37 -10.52 11.39 51.79
CA GLU A 37 -9.19 10.96 51.41
C GLU A 37 -9.06 11.01 49.88
N VAL A 38 -8.05 11.73 49.40
CA VAL A 38 -7.78 11.90 47.97
C VAL A 38 -6.58 11.05 47.61
N LYS A 39 -6.83 9.92 46.96
CA LYS A 39 -5.82 9.00 46.44
C LYS A 39 -6.22 8.52 45.03
N PRO A 40 -5.26 8.07 44.20
CA PRO A 40 -3.81 8.24 44.34
C PRO A 40 -3.35 9.66 43.96
N LEU A 41 -2.23 10.14 44.53
CA LEU A 41 -1.56 11.40 44.21
C LEU A 41 -0.06 11.13 44.06
N ALA A 42 0.58 11.66 43.02
CA ALA A 42 2.02 11.50 42.79
C ALA A 42 2.88 12.22 43.85
N PRO A 43 3.93 11.59 44.42
CA PRO A 43 4.87 12.19 45.37
C PRO A 43 5.65 13.38 44.79
N GLY A 44 5.99 14.36 45.63
CA GLY A 44 6.75 15.55 45.23
C GLY A 44 6.00 16.51 44.30
N GLN A 45 4.74 16.22 43.95
CA GLN A 45 3.91 17.05 43.08
C GLN A 45 3.03 18.02 43.88
N THR A 46 2.74 19.18 43.28
CA THR A 46 1.87 20.20 43.87
C THR A 46 0.50 20.20 43.22
N TYR A 47 -0.55 20.10 44.02
CA TYR A 47 -1.94 20.09 43.59
C TYR A 47 -2.66 21.34 44.09
N LEU A 48 -3.53 21.90 43.24
CA LEU A 48 -4.49 22.93 43.63
C LEU A 48 -5.85 22.26 43.88
N ILE A 49 -6.34 22.35 45.11
CA ILE A 49 -7.62 21.78 45.51
C ILE A 49 -8.61 22.92 45.72
N ASN A 50 -9.62 22.98 44.86
CA ASN A 50 -10.68 23.97 44.89
C ASN A 50 -11.96 23.37 45.50
N LEU A 51 -12.47 23.97 46.56
CA LEU A 51 -13.75 23.63 47.16
C LEU A 51 -14.86 24.41 46.46
N ARG A 52 -15.90 23.71 45.98
CA ARG A 52 -17.07 24.31 45.34
C ARG A 52 -18.36 23.78 45.95
N LYS A 53 -19.42 24.59 45.86
CA LYS A 53 -20.77 24.23 46.29
C LYS A 53 -21.66 24.15 45.07
N ASN A 54 -22.46 23.11 44.99
CA ASN A 54 -23.49 22.99 43.99
C ASN A 54 -24.85 23.39 44.60
N THR A 55 -25.49 24.38 43.98
CA THR A 55 -26.77 24.92 44.43
C THR A 55 -27.85 24.68 43.40
N VAL A 56 -29.10 24.91 43.76
CA VAL A 56 -30.24 24.82 42.81
C VAL A 56 -30.18 25.87 41.70
N TYR A 57 -29.29 26.87 41.79
CA TYR A 57 -29.04 27.89 40.77
C TYR A 57 -27.76 27.62 39.96
N GLY A 58 -27.09 26.50 40.21
CA GLY A 58 -25.83 26.12 39.56
C GLY A 58 -24.64 26.06 40.51
N GLU A 59 -23.47 25.84 39.92
CA GLU A 59 -22.19 25.71 40.61
C GLU A 59 -21.71 27.08 41.12
N SER A 60 -21.22 27.11 42.35
CA SER A 60 -20.66 28.33 42.93
C SER A 60 -19.29 28.68 42.33
N SER A 61 -18.88 29.94 42.50
CA SER A 61 -17.47 30.29 42.47
C SER A 61 -16.68 29.46 43.50
N VAL A 62 -15.36 29.40 43.34
CA VAL A 62 -14.48 28.70 44.28
C VAL A 62 -14.72 29.28 45.69
N VAL A 63 -15.07 28.39 46.62
CA VAL A 63 -15.36 28.74 48.02
C VAL A 63 -14.07 28.87 48.81
N SER A 64 -13.13 27.97 48.55
CA SER A 64 -11.79 27.97 49.12
C SER A 64 -10.84 27.21 48.21
N SER A 65 -9.57 27.57 48.22
CA SER A 65 -8.53 26.88 47.47
C SER A 65 -7.34 26.61 48.38
N VAL A 66 -6.78 25.41 48.32
CA VAL A 66 -5.54 25.06 49.01
C VAL A 66 -4.54 24.48 48.03
N ARG A 67 -3.27 24.87 48.17
CA ARG A 67 -2.16 24.24 47.47
C ARG A 67 -1.50 23.25 48.41
N VAL A 68 -1.36 22.01 47.95
CA VAL A 68 -0.76 20.93 48.73
C VAL A 68 0.37 20.32 47.90
N THR A 69 1.56 20.27 48.48
CA THR A 69 2.69 19.51 47.93
C THR A 69 2.76 18.19 48.67
N ILE A 70 2.73 17.08 47.93
CA ILE A 70 2.76 15.73 48.50
C ILE A 70 4.18 15.40 48.98
N ASP A 71 4.27 14.76 50.14
CA ASP A 71 5.53 14.34 50.76
C ASP A 71 6.35 13.44 49.82
N ASN A 72 7.66 13.46 50.02
CA ASN A 72 8.68 12.87 49.17
C ASN A 72 9.02 11.42 49.56
N THR A 73 8.18 10.75 50.34
CA THR A 73 8.39 9.36 50.72
C THR A 73 8.33 8.47 49.48
N ILE A 74 9.39 7.69 49.27
CA ILE A 74 9.54 6.77 48.14
C ILE A 74 8.50 5.67 48.29
N ASP A 75 7.44 5.75 47.48
CA ASP A 75 6.59 4.62 47.18
C ASP A 75 7.19 3.94 45.94
N ASP A 76 7.53 2.66 46.03
CA ASP A 76 8.18 1.88 44.97
C ASP A 76 7.28 1.72 43.71
N GLN A 77 6.04 2.23 43.74
CA GLN A 77 5.10 2.30 42.61
C GLN A 77 4.92 3.74 42.07
N MET A 78 5.95 4.58 42.14
CA MET A 78 5.85 5.99 41.76
C MET A 78 5.57 6.21 40.25
N ASP A 79 4.30 6.42 39.91
CA ASP A 79 3.89 6.79 38.57
C ASP A 79 4.30 8.23 38.20
N VAL A 80 4.78 8.40 36.97
CA VAL A 80 5.13 9.71 36.42
C VAL A 80 3.85 10.41 35.97
N ALA A 81 3.63 11.63 36.48
CA ALA A 81 2.45 12.43 36.17
C ALA A 81 2.62 13.28 34.90
N GLY A 82 1.51 13.74 34.33
CA GLY A 82 1.50 14.68 33.20
C GLY A 82 2.02 14.10 31.89
N VAL A 83 1.99 12.78 31.69
CA VAL A 83 2.48 12.13 30.47
C VAL A 83 1.56 12.46 29.30
N ILE A 84 2.03 13.32 28.41
CA ILE A 84 1.38 13.72 27.16
C ILE A 84 2.09 13.01 26.01
N ILE A 85 1.28 12.38 25.17
CA ILE A 85 1.73 11.73 23.94
C ILE A 85 1.17 12.51 22.76
N THR A 86 2.06 12.99 21.89
CA THR A 86 1.69 13.65 20.64
C THR A 86 2.35 12.93 19.48
N ASN A 87 1.61 12.75 18.39
CA ASN A 87 2.08 12.03 17.22
C ASN A 87 2.26 13.01 16.06
N ASN A 88 3.46 13.03 15.47
CA ASN A 88 3.77 13.80 14.28
C ASN A 88 4.36 12.89 13.18
N GLY A 89 3.51 12.11 12.53
CA GLY A 89 3.93 11.15 11.51
C GLY A 89 4.30 9.79 12.12
N SER A 90 5.54 9.33 11.91
CA SER A 90 6.09 8.14 12.59
C SER A 90 6.67 8.47 13.96
N ASP A 91 7.00 9.75 14.20
CA ASP A 91 7.66 10.20 15.41
C ASP A 91 6.64 10.42 16.53
N VAL A 92 6.83 9.71 17.65
CA VAL A 92 6.01 9.85 18.85
C VAL A 92 6.74 10.73 19.85
N HIS A 93 6.22 11.94 20.06
CA HIS A 93 6.75 12.89 21.02
C HIS A 93 6.07 12.72 22.38
N LEU A 94 6.89 12.44 23.38
CA LEU A 94 6.53 12.28 24.77
C LEU A 94 6.95 13.53 25.55
N LYS A 95 6.08 13.99 26.45
CA LYS A 95 6.39 15.02 27.45
C LYS A 95 5.76 14.63 28.78
N TRP A 96 6.42 14.93 29.88
CA TRP A 96 5.89 14.66 31.21
C TRP A 96 6.33 15.69 32.25
N PHE A 97 5.74 15.62 33.43
CA PHE A 97 6.06 16.51 34.53
C PHE A 97 7.37 16.12 35.21
N ARG A 98 8.17 17.13 35.55
CA ARG A 98 9.43 16.89 36.27
C ARG A 98 9.10 16.46 37.70
N ASN A 99 9.64 15.32 38.12
CA ASN A 99 9.67 14.94 39.52
C ASN A 99 11.05 15.36 40.11
N PRO A 100 11.09 16.18 41.17
CA PRO A 100 12.34 16.59 41.81
C PRO A 100 13.10 15.42 42.48
N LEU A 101 12.45 14.28 42.71
CA LEU A 101 13.05 13.09 43.29
C LEU A 101 13.66 12.15 42.24
N CYS A 102 13.41 12.38 40.95
CA CYS A 102 13.87 11.52 39.87
C CYS A 102 14.92 12.23 39.02
N GLU A 103 16.13 11.66 39.01
CA GLU A 103 17.19 12.08 38.08
C GLU A 103 17.04 11.43 36.70
N ILE A 104 16.49 10.21 36.65
CA ILE A 104 16.34 9.41 35.44
C ILE A 104 14.89 8.93 35.34
N TYR A 105 14.36 8.97 34.12
CA TYR A 105 13.09 8.40 33.72
C TYR A 105 13.32 7.24 32.76
N TYR A 106 12.46 6.23 32.84
CA TYR A 106 12.45 5.05 32.01
C TYR A 106 11.19 5.03 31.16
N ILE A 107 11.35 5.19 29.85
CA ILE A 107 10.28 5.03 28.88
C ILE A 107 10.24 3.56 28.50
N LYS A 108 9.13 2.90 28.78
CA LYS A 108 8.91 1.50 28.47
C LYS A 108 7.83 1.38 27.43
N TYR A 109 8.09 0.65 26.35
CA TYR A 109 7.12 0.46 25.29
C TYR A 109 7.26 -0.91 24.63
N LYS A 110 6.16 -1.43 24.07
CA LYS A 110 6.15 -2.66 23.28
C LYS A 110 5.19 -2.53 22.12
N LEU A 111 5.55 -3.15 21.00
CA LEU A 111 4.68 -3.28 19.84
C LEU A 111 3.60 -4.32 20.14
N ILE A 112 2.34 -3.94 19.98
CA ILE A 112 1.20 -4.85 20.17
C ILE A 112 0.85 -5.54 18.85
N ARG A 113 0.75 -4.76 17.77
CA ARG A 113 0.43 -5.25 16.43
C ARG A 113 0.64 -4.19 15.36
N HIS A 114 0.85 -4.63 14.13
CA HIS A 114 0.72 -3.82 12.93
C HIS A 114 -0.75 -3.75 12.51
N MET A 115 -1.28 -2.55 12.30
CA MET A 115 -2.70 -2.36 11.98
C MET A 115 -3.08 -2.86 10.58
N SER A 116 -2.09 -3.08 9.72
CA SER A 116 -2.26 -3.63 8.37
C SER A 116 -2.39 -5.16 8.34
N CYS A 117 -1.98 -5.86 9.41
CA CYS A 117 -2.01 -7.31 9.49
C CYS A 117 -3.33 -7.78 10.14
N ARG A 118 -3.98 -8.79 9.56
CA ARG A 118 -5.24 -9.33 10.09
C ARG A 118 -5.02 -10.16 11.35
N GLU A 119 -4.01 -11.02 11.32
CA GLU A 119 -3.52 -11.76 12.47
C GLU A 119 -2.03 -11.48 12.57
N ASP A 120 -1.63 -10.91 13.69
CA ASP A 120 -0.25 -10.57 13.97
C ASP A 120 0.12 -11.32 15.25
N GLN A 121 0.83 -12.44 15.10
CA GLN A 121 1.30 -13.22 16.24
C GLN A 121 2.62 -12.64 16.73
N LEU A 122 2.56 -11.45 17.33
CA LEU A 122 3.73 -10.78 17.89
C LEU A 122 3.85 -11.05 19.39
N GLN A 123 5.01 -11.61 19.76
CA GLN A 123 5.54 -11.51 21.12
C GLN A 123 6.63 -10.45 21.13
N SER A 124 6.25 -9.16 21.13
CA SER A 124 7.22 -8.08 21.27
C SER A 124 7.70 -8.00 22.72
N PRO A 125 9.03 -8.04 22.98
CA PRO A 125 9.54 -7.72 24.30
C PRO A 125 9.32 -6.24 24.62
N TRP A 126 9.33 -5.91 25.91
CA TRP A 126 9.41 -4.52 26.36
C TRP A 126 10.77 -3.93 25.96
N GLN A 127 10.73 -2.79 25.28
CA GLN A 127 11.87 -1.93 25.04
C GLN A 127 11.92 -0.87 26.14
N VAL A 128 13.13 -0.53 26.59
CA VAL A 128 13.36 0.42 27.69
C VAL A 128 14.39 1.45 27.28
N VAL A 129 14.02 2.72 27.38
CA VAL A 129 14.90 3.87 27.13
C VAL A 129 15.03 4.68 28.40
N ALA A 130 16.25 5.05 28.79
CA ALA A 130 16.50 5.89 29.94
C ALA A 130 16.86 7.33 29.51
N THR A 131 16.32 8.32 30.19
CA THR A 131 16.58 9.74 29.91
C THR A 131 16.46 10.58 31.19
N SER A 132 17.25 11.64 31.32
CA SER A 132 17.12 12.62 32.41
C SER A 132 16.25 13.83 32.03
N TYR A 133 15.86 13.92 30.75
CA TYR A 133 14.98 14.97 30.24
C TYR A 133 13.52 14.63 30.51
N THR A 134 12.64 15.63 30.47
CA THR A 134 11.18 15.47 30.60
C THR A 134 10.46 15.42 29.24
N ASN A 135 11.22 15.25 28.16
CA ASN A 135 10.72 15.05 26.82
C ASN A 135 11.58 14.01 26.10
N TYR A 136 10.95 13.31 25.16
CA TYR A 136 11.66 12.33 24.32
C TYR A 136 10.88 12.09 23.03
N THR A 137 11.59 11.72 21.96
CA THR A 137 10.96 11.33 20.69
C THR A 137 11.32 9.88 20.40
N LEU A 138 10.31 9.02 20.28
CA LEU A 138 10.47 7.64 19.85
C LEU A 138 10.27 7.55 18.33
N ASP A 139 11.19 6.87 17.66
CA ASP A 139 11.05 6.44 16.26
C ASP A 139 10.37 5.07 16.26
N LEU A 140 9.07 5.05 15.97
CA LEU A 140 8.23 3.84 16.02
C LEU A 140 7.73 3.48 14.62
N GLU A 141 7.39 2.21 14.43
CA GLU A 141 6.90 1.72 13.15
C GLU A 141 5.56 2.36 12.80
N ALA A 142 5.37 2.70 11.52
CA ALA A 142 4.18 3.37 11.03
C ALA A 142 2.95 2.44 11.00
N ASN A 143 1.77 3.01 11.22
CA ASN A 143 0.50 2.27 11.26
C ASN A 143 0.53 1.06 12.22
N SER A 144 1.11 1.24 13.40
CA SER A 144 1.31 0.19 14.39
C SER A 144 0.78 0.63 15.75
N GLN A 145 0.25 -0.32 16.50
CA GLN A 145 -0.31 -0.10 17.83
C GLN A 145 0.74 -0.44 18.90
N TYR A 146 1.01 0.51 19.78
CA TYR A 146 1.97 0.38 20.87
C TYR A 146 1.29 0.57 22.22
N GLU A 147 1.87 -0.06 23.24
CA GLU A 147 1.58 0.17 24.65
C GLU A 147 2.83 0.74 25.30
N LEU A 148 2.70 1.85 26.02
CA LEU A 148 3.83 2.51 26.66
C LEU A 148 3.46 3.20 27.96
N PHE A 149 4.48 3.41 28.79
CA PHE A 149 4.41 4.24 29.99
C PHE A 149 5.78 4.84 30.32
N VAL A 150 5.78 5.88 31.15
CA VAL A 150 7.00 6.48 31.69
C VAL A 150 7.06 6.17 33.17
N ALA A 151 8.17 5.60 33.61
CA ALA A 151 8.41 5.21 34.99
C ALA A 151 9.60 5.97 35.57
N ALA A 152 9.57 6.22 36.88
CA ALA A 152 10.73 6.68 37.63
C ALA A 152 11.64 5.50 38.05
N ASP A 153 11.05 4.32 38.23
CA ASP A 153 11.76 3.11 38.58
C ASP A 153 11.96 2.20 37.35
N LYS A 154 13.20 1.71 37.22
CA LYS A 154 13.57 0.75 36.19
C LYS A 154 12.87 -0.60 36.39
N THR A 155 12.53 -0.99 37.60
CA THR A 155 11.93 -2.31 37.87
C THR A 155 10.42 -2.35 37.70
N GLN A 156 9.77 -1.19 37.63
CA GLN A 156 8.32 -1.09 37.46
C GLN A 156 7.79 -1.76 36.18
N GLU A 157 7.06 -2.87 36.32
CA GLU A 157 6.51 -3.61 35.17
C GLU A 157 5.11 -3.14 34.75
N VAL A 158 4.35 -2.55 35.67
CA VAL A 158 2.98 -2.07 35.47
C VAL A 158 2.83 -0.67 36.05
N SER A 159 2.13 0.20 35.32
CA SER A 159 1.87 1.58 35.71
C SER A 159 0.39 1.92 35.48
N GLU A 160 -0.23 2.70 36.37
CA GLU A 160 -1.59 3.22 36.12
C GLU A 160 -1.58 4.29 35.02
N SER A 161 -0.41 4.81 34.66
CA SER A 161 -0.18 5.75 33.56
C SER A 161 -0.03 5.08 32.18
N MET A 162 -0.22 3.75 32.10
CA MET A 162 -0.09 3.00 30.86
C MET A 162 -1.07 3.50 29.79
N GLN A 163 -0.51 3.82 28.62
CA GLN A 163 -1.24 4.36 27.48
C GLN A 163 -1.07 3.46 26.26
N THR A 164 -2.11 3.40 25.45
CA THR A 164 -2.10 2.75 24.14
C THR A 164 -2.19 3.82 23.07
N LEU A 165 -1.35 3.73 22.05
CA LEU A 165 -1.35 4.65 20.92
C LEU A 165 -1.27 3.89 19.60
N VAL A 166 -1.67 4.55 18.52
CA VAL A 166 -1.46 4.08 17.14
C VAL A 166 -0.65 5.14 16.39
N THR A 167 0.45 4.72 15.78
CA THR A 167 1.30 5.59 14.97
C THR A 167 0.62 5.92 13.63
N VAL A 168 0.98 7.05 13.01
CA VAL A 168 0.36 7.41 11.71
C VAL A 168 0.90 6.49 10.62
N GLY A 169 0.09 6.20 9.61
CA GLY A 169 0.53 5.45 8.44
C GLY A 169 1.44 6.26 7.51
N THR A 170 2.20 5.54 6.69
CA THR A 170 3.07 6.10 5.64
C THR A 170 2.80 5.39 4.31
N LEU A 171 3.48 5.80 3.24
CA LEU A 171 3.45 5.02 1.99
C LEU A 171 4.01 3.60 2.23
N PRO A 172 3.59 2.59 1.45
CA PRO A 172 4.08 1.22 1.59
C PRO A 172 5.60 1.17 1.39
N ASN A 173 6.31 0.42 2.23
CA ASN A 173 7.76 0.19 2.11
C ASN A 173 8.10 -1.24 1.65
N THR A 174 7.15 -1.90 1.00
CA THR A 174 7.30 -3.23 0.41
C THR A 174 6.75 -3.27 -1.01
N SER A 175 7.08 -4.32 -1.75
CA SER A 175 6.58 -4.59 -3.09
C SER A 175 6.09 -6.04 -3.22
N PRO A 176 5.19 -6.34 -4.15
CA PRO A 176 4.79 -7.71 -4.43
C PRO A 176 5.94 -8.55 -4.97
N LEU A 177 5.73 -9.86 -5.09
CA LEU A 177 6.69 -10.79 -5.69
C LEU A 177 6.14 -11.30 -7.03
N ILE A 178 6.83 -10.99 -8.13
CA ILE A 178 6.44 -11.41 -9.48
C ILE A 178 6.71 -12.90 -9.69
N LEU A 179 5.69 -13.64 -10.14
CA LEU A 179 5.75 -15.06 -10.46
C LEU A 179 6.22 -15.28 -11.91
N GLN A 180 7.54 -15.18 -12.14
CA GLN A 180 8.13 -15.31 -13.47
C GLN A 180 7.76 -16.63 -14.18
N GLN A 181 7.61 -17.71 -13.44
CA GLN A 181 7.20 -19.02 -13.98
C GLN A 181 5.78 -19.04 -14.55
N ARG A 182 4.92 -18.08 -14.18
CA ARG A 182 3.55 -17.91 -14.72
C ARG A 182 3.46 -16.81 -15.78
N PHE A 183 4.58 -16.19 -16.14
CA PHE A 183 4.61 -15.16 -17.15
C PHE A 183 4.38 -15.76 -18.54
N ARG A 184 3.56 -15.08 -19.36
CA ARG A 184 3.36 -15.44 -20.77
C ARG A 184 3.37 -14.18 -21.63
N ALA A 185 4.08 -14.21 -22.75
CA ALA A 185 4.03 -13.17 -23.77
C ALA A 185 3.64 -13.75 -25.12
N THR A 186 2.79 -13.02 -25.83
CA THR A 186 2.47 -13.20 -27.24
C THR A 186 3.18 -12.11 -28.07
N ASN A 187 2.81 -11.93 -29.33
CA ASN A 187 3.28 -10.81 -30.14
C ASN A 187 2.65 -9.47 -29.75
N GLU A 188 1.43 -9.48 -29.20
CA GLU A 188 0.63 -8.27 -28.94
C GLU A 188 0.11 -8.17 -27.50
N SER A 189 0.39 -9.17 -26.65
CA SER A 189 -0.05 -9.20 -25.27
C SER A 189 0.95 -9.85 -24.34
N ALA A 190 0.81 -9.57 -23.05
CA ALA A 190 1.56 -10.21 -21.98
C ALA A 190 0.66 -10.43 -20.75
N GLN A 191 0.78 -11.60 -20.13
CA GLN A 191 0.11 -11.95 -18.88
C GLN A 191 1.15 -12.08 -17.77
N LEU A 192 0.90 -11.39 -16.66
CA LEU A 192 1.77 -11.36 -15.48
C LEU A 192 0.96 -11.75 -14.24
N CYS A 193 1.56 -12.55 -13.37
CA CYS A 193 1.02 -12.87 -12.05
C CYS A 193 2.03 -12.48 -10.96
N TRP A 194 1.54 -12.13 -9.77
CA TRP A 194 2.36 -11.90 -8.59
C TRP A 194 1.69 -12.49 -7.34
N HIS A 195 2.36 -12.42 -6.21
CA HIS A 195 1.76 -12.68 -4.91
C HIS A 195 2.32 -11.71 -3.87
N ASP A 196 1.73 -11.74 -2.68
CA ASP A 196 2.21 -10.92 -1.57
C ASP A 196 3.47 -11.51 -0.95
N SER A 197 4.42 -10.64 -0.58
CA SER A 197 5.55 -11.04 0.25
C SER A 197 5.04 -11.49 1.64
N PRO A 198 5.65 -12.51 2.28
CA PRO A 198 5.20 -13.01 3.59
C PRO A 198 5.08 -11.92 4.66
N LEU A 199 5.93 -10.90 4.62
CA LEU A 199 5.95 -9.78 5.57
C LEU A 199 5.32 -8.50 5.02
N SER A 200 4.56 -8.60 3.92
CA SER A 200 4.00 -7.43 3.23
C SER A 200 3.03 -6.64 4.10
N CYS A 201 2.25 -7.29 4.98
CA CYS A 201 1.30 -6.58 5.82
C CYS A 201 2.01 -5.62 6.80
N MET A 202 3.10 -6.07 7.45
CA MET A 202 3.89 -5.26 8.39
C MET A 202 4.47 -4.01 7.72
N HIS A 203 4.79 -4.14 6.43
CA HIS A 203 5.43 -3.11 5.61
C HIS A 203 4.45 -2.37 4.67
N MET A 204 3.14 -2.61 4.84
CA MET A 204 2.12 -1.91 4.07
C MET A 204 1.92 -0.47 4.60
N ASN A 205 2.24 -0.26 5.89
CA ASN A 205 2.17 1.01 6.63
C ASN A 205 0.83 1.76 6.45
N GLY A 206 -0.25 1.02 6.20
CA GLY A 206 -1.58 1.57 5.94
C GLY A 206 -2.54 0.53 5.38
N PHE A 207 -3.79 0.93 5.20
CA PHE A 207 -4.81 0.06 4.62
C PHE A 207 -4.58 -0.20 3.12
N PHE A 208 -4.40 -1.45 2.73
CA PHE A 208 -4.29 -1.88 1.34
C PHE A 208 -5.52 -1.46 0.54
N LYS A 209 -5.28 -0.91 -0.66
CA LYS A 209 -6.31 -0.44 -1.59
C LYS A 209 -6.31 -1.24 -2.88
N ASN A 210 -5.19 -1.28 -3.60
CA ASN A 210 -5.02 -2.05 -4.83
C ASN A 210 -3.54 -2.16 -5.22
N TYR A 211 -3.26 -2.78 -6.37
CA TYR A 211 -1.97 -2.78 -7.04
C TYR A 211 -1.94 -1.73 -8.16
N LEU A 212 -0.80 -1.08 -8.32
CA LEU A 212 -0.50 -0.21 -9.46
C LEU A 212 0.49 -0.93 -10.38
N VAL A 213 0.12 -1.09 -11.65
CA VAL A 213 0.96 -1.72 -12.67
C VAL A 213 1.32 -0.69 -13.74
N GLU A 214 2.61 -0.46 -13.96
CA GLU A 214 3.11 0.40 -15.02
C GLU A 214 3.81 -0.45 -16.09
N VAL A 215 3.46 -0.22 -17.35
CA VAL A 215 4.12 -0.82 -18.51
C VAL A 215 5.01 0.25 -19.14
N ILE A 216 6.30 -0.07 -19.25
CA ILE A 216 7.32 0.86 -19.70
C ILE A 216 8.02 0.25 -20.91
N ASP A 217 8.18 1.05 -21.96
CA ASP A 217 8.84 0.63 -23.19
C ASP A 217 10.39 0.65 -23.09
N SER A 218 11.06 0.32 -24.19
CA SER A 218 12.52 0.34 -24.27
C SER A 218 13.13 1.75 -24.17
N GLN A 219 12.33 2.81 -24.41
CA GLN A 219 12.75 4.20 -24.26
C GLN A 219 12.49 4.73 -22.85
N ASN A 220 12.16 3.84 -21.90
CA ASN A 220 11.86 4.18 -20.51
C ASN A 220 10.63 5.11 -20.38
N THR A 221 9.72 5.08 -21.34
CA THR A 221 8.46 5.83 -21.33
C THR A 221 7.34 4.94 -20.82
N THR A 222 6.58 5.41 -19.82
CA THR A 222 5.37 4.73 -19.36
C THR A 222 4.30 4.82 -20.43
N ILE A 223 3.99 3.71 -21.08
CA ILE A 223 2.96 3.66 -22.14
C ILE A 223 1.58 3.38 -21.57
N ASN A 224 1.50 2.61 -20.48
CA ASN A 224 0.23 2.23 -19.87
C ASN A 224 0.37 2.15 -18.34
N THR A 225 -0.73 2.45 -17.66
CA THR A 225 -0.85 2.33 -16.20
C THR A 225 -2.20 1.70 -15.85
N TYR A 226 -2.18 0.68 -15.01
CA TYR A 226 -3.36 -0.06 -14.60
C TYR A 226 -3.48 -0.09 -13.08
N ARG A 227 -4.72 -0.16 -12.59
CA ARG A 227 -5.02 -0.44 -11.18
C ARG A 227 -5.88 -1.69 -11.10
N THR A 228 -5.53 -2.60 -10.21
CA THR A 228 -6.24 -3.87 -10.03
C THR A 228 -6.12 -4.34 -8.59
N GLU A 229 -7.17 -4.96 -8.05
CA GLU A 229 -7.10 -5.67 -6.77
C GLU A 229 -6.68 -7.13 -6.96
N GLU A 230 -6.72 -7.63 -8.20
CA GLU A 230 -6.28 -8.97 -8.54
C GLU A 230 -4.75 -9.07 -8.56
N LYS A 231 -4.25 -10.26 -8.24
CA LYS A 231 -2.82 -10.60 -8.26
C LYS A 231 -2.31 -11.03 -9.65
N LYS A 232 -3.01 -10.59 -10.69
CA LYS A 232 -2.71 -10.89 -12.10
C LYS A 232 -3.19 -9.75 -12.99
N ILE A 233 -2.60 -9.66 -14.18
CA ILE A 233 -3.01 -8.72 -15.22
C ILE A 233 -2.73 -9.30 -16.61
N GLU A 234 -3.59 -8.94 -17.56
CA GLU A 234 -3.36 -9.12 -18.98
C GLU A 234 -3.18 -7.74 -19.63
N ILE A 235 -2.03 -7.56 -20.27
CA ILE A 235 -1.64 -6.35 -20.98
C ILE A 235 -1.81 -6.65 -22.47
N THR A 236 -2.58 -5.83 -23.18
CA THR A 236 -2.85 -5.97 -24.62
C THR A 236 -2.38 -4.74 -25.38
N GLY A 237 -2.28 -4.83 -26.71
CA GLY A 237 -1.87 -3.73 -27.57
C GLY A 237 -0.36 -3.47 -27.57
N LEU A 238 0.45 -4.48 -27.25
CA LEU A 238 1.90 -4.40 -27.32
C LEU A 238 2.39 -4.55 -28.76
N LEU A 239 3.55 -3.96 -29.06
CA LEU A 239 4.17 -4.12 -30.37
C LEU A 239 4.95 -5.44 -30.43
N PRO A 240 4.92 -6.17 -31.57
CA PRO A 240 5.73 -7.36 -31.77
C PRO A 240 7.23 -7.08 -31.67
N ARG A 241 8.01 -8.10 -31.26
CA ARG A 241 9.48 -8.05 -31.14
C ARG A 241 9.99 -6.82 -30.36
N THR A 242 9.24 -6.35 -29.38
CA THR A 242 9.54 -5.13 -28.64
C THR A 242 9.84 -5.46 -27.18
N LYS A 243 10.85 -4.80 -26.62
CA LYS A 243 11.27 -4.96 -25.23
C LYS A 243 10.41 -4.06 -24.33
N TYR A 244 9.93 -4.62 -23.24
CA TYR A 244 9.16 -3.93 -22.22
C TYR A 244 9.68 -4.28 -20.84
N LYS A 245 9.39 -3.41 -19.88
CA LYS A 245 9.48 -3.75 -18.46
C LYS A 245 8.16 -3.38 -17.78
N VAL A 246 7.77 -4.18 -16.80
CA VAL A 246 6.58 -3.94 -15.99
C VAL A 246 7.00 -3.71 -14.55
N ARG A 247 6.41 -2.70 -13.92
CA ARG A 247 6.55 -2.40 -12.50
C ARG A 247 5.23 -2.62 -11.79
N VAL A 248 5.24 -3.38 -10.70
CA VAL A 248 4.07 -3.63 -9.86
C VAL A 248 4.33 -3.06 -8.47
N ARG A 249 3.38 -2.29 -7.94
CA ARG A 249 3.46 -1.65 -6.62
C ARG A 249 2.22 -1.92 -5.80
N TYR A 250 2.38 -1.88 -4.49
CA TYR A 250 1.26 -1.72 -3.57
C TYR A 250 0.77 -0.28 -3.55
N VAL A 251 -0.55 -0.13 -3.40
CA VAL A 251 -1.21 1.15 -3.13
C VAL A 251 -1.97 0.99 -1.83
N ASN A 252 -1.66 1.81 -0.83
CA ASN A 252 -2.48 1.96 0.38
C ASN A 252 -3.38 3.21 0.29
N HIS A 253 -4.17 3.48 1.32
CA HIS A 253 -5.04 4.66 1.39
C HIS A 253 -4.30 6.02 1.27
N LEU A 254 -3.00 6.07 1.52
CA LEU A 254 -2.14 7.26 1.36
C LEU A 254 -1.51 7.34 -0.04
N GLY A 255 -1.37 6.21 -0.74
CA GLY A 255 -0.85 6.13 -2.10
C GLY A 255 0.13 4.99 -2.30
N SER A 256 1.02 5.14 -3.29
CA SER A 256 2.09 4.18 -3.60
C SER A 256 3.45 4.84 -3.50
N ASN A 257 4.44 4.12 -3.00
CA ASN A 257 5.81 4.59 -2.99
C ASN A 257 6.44 4.48 -4.40
N PRO A 258 6.84 5.57 -5.06
CA PRO A 258 7.37 5.51 -6.42
C PRO A 258 8.71 4.76 -6.52
N LEU A 259 9.49 4.70 -5.43
CA LEU A 259 10.82 4.11 -5.37
C LEU A 259 10.80 2.60 -5.11
N ILE A 260 9.69 2.05 -4.64
CA ILE A 260 9.58 0.64 -4.24
C ILE A 260 8.59 -0.07 -5.16
N TYR A 261 9.11 -1.03 -5.93
CA TYR A 261 8.34 -1.78 -6.93
C TYR A 261 8.97 -3.14 -7.22
N ALA A 262 8.14 -4.08 -7.64
CA ALA A 262 8.59 -5.32 -8.27
C ALA A 262 8.75 -5.07 -9.77
N GLU A 263 9.85 -5.51 -10.36
CA GLU A 263 10.13 -5.27 -11.79
C GLU A 263 10.35 -6.58 -12.54
N HIS A 264 9.84 -6.64 -13.78
CA HIS A 264 10.11 -7.75 -14.69
C HIS A 264 10.29 -7.25 -16.12
N TYR A 265 11.33 -7.76 -16.77
CA TYR A 265 11.68 -7.44 -18.15
C TYR A 265 11.22 -8.56 -19.08
N PHE A 266 10.63 -8.21 -20.21
CA PHE A 266 10.23 -9.19 -21.22
C PHE A 266 10.34 -8.63 -22.64
N THR A 267 10.26 -9.52 -23.62
CA THR A 267 10.18 -9.17 -25.04
C THR A 267 8.98 -9.88 -25.64
N THR A 268 8.14 -9.15 -26.37
CA THR A 268 7.03 -9.75 -27.12
C THR A 268 7.57 -10.63 -28.24
N LYS A 269 6.79 -11.65 -28.60
CA LYS A 269 7.15 -12.56 -29.70
C LYS A 269 7.11 -11.81 -31.04
N ALA A 270 7.81 -12.34 -32.03
CA ALA A 270 7.59 -11.89 -33.40
C ALA A 270 6.17 -12.26 -33.84
N THR A 271 5.56 -11.43 -34.69
CA THR A 271 4.35 -11.84 -35.40
C THR A 271 4.66 -13.08 -36.20
N SER A 272 3.93 -14.17 -35.94
CA SER A 272 4.10 -15.40 -36.69
C SER A 272 3.82 -15.16 -38.17
N PHE A 273 4.70 -15.63 -39.04
CA PHE A 273 4.41 -15.68 -40.47
C PHE A 273 3.22 -16.60 -40.71
N LEU A 274 2.19 -16.10 -41.39
CA LEU A 274 1.08 -16.94 -41.84
C LEU A 274 1.57 -17.78 -43.02
N THR A 275 1.55 -19.11 -42.88
CA THR A 275 1.82 -20.00 -44.00
C THR A 275 0.58 -20.12 -44.86
N ALA A 276 0.73 -19.83 -46.15
CA ALA A 276 -0.30 -20.15 -47.13
C ALA A 276 -0.45 -21.67 -47.23
N GLN A 277 -1.69 -22.15 -47.22
CA GLN A 277 -2.08 -23.55 -47.42
C GLN A 277 -2.69 -23.70 -48.82
N ASP A 278 -2.86 -24.93 -49.31
CA ASP A 278 -3.54 -25.23 -50.57
C ASP A 278 -3.04 -24.42 -51.79
N LEU A 279 -1.72 -24.28 -51.93
CA LEU A 279 -1.12 -23.64 -53.11
C LEU A 279 -1.38 -24.52 -54.34
N VAL A 280 -2.14 -23.98 -55.30
CA VAL A 280 -2.57 -24.69 -56.51
C VAL A 280 -2.41 -23.78 -57.73
N ALA A 281 -1.92 -24.33 -58.85
CA ALA A 281 -1.98 -23.66 -60.15
C ALA A 281 -3.34 -23.91 -60.83
N TYR A 282 -3.98 -22.90 -61.41
CA TYR A 282 -5.34 -23.01 -61.96
C TYR A 282 -5.53 -22.41 -63.37
N LYS A 283 -4.54 -21.68 -63.89
CA LYS A 283 -4.50 -21.22 -65.28
C LYS A 283 -3.09 -21.35 -65.79
N THR A 284 -2.83 -22.22 -66.75
CA THR A 284 -1.52 -22.37 -67.37
C THR A 284 -1.62 -22.08 -68.86
N SER A 285 -0.71 -21.27 -69.38
CA SER A 285 -0.48 -21.06 -70.81
C SER A 285 1.01 -21.09 -71.08
N ALA A 286 1.42 -20.94 -72.35
CA ALA A 286 2.84 -20.92 -72.73
C ALA A 286 3.68 -19.93 -71.90
N ASN A 287 3.09 -18.79 -71.48
CA ASN A 287 3.82 -17.71 -70.80
C ASN A 287 3.18 -17.26 -69.48
N THR A 288 2.13 -17.94 -69.01
CA THR A 288 1.41 -17.50 -67.81
C THR A 288 1.06 -18.65 -66.88
N VAL A 289 1.20 -18.40 -65.59
CA VAL A 289 0.74 -19.29 -64.52
C VAL A 289 -0.11 -18.48 -63.54
N GLY A 290 -1.37 -18.88 -63.41
CA GLY A 290 -2.27 -18.45 -62.36
C GLY A 290 -2.10 -19.36 -61.15
N ILE A 291 -1.66 -18.81 -60.02
CA ILE A 291 -1.56 -19.51 -58.73
C ILE A 291 -2.66 -19.03 -57.80
N ARG A 292 -3.20 -19.95 -56.99
CA ARG A 292 -4.16 -19.68 -55.91
C ARG A 292 -3.68 -20.36 -54.63
N TRP A 293 -4.00 -19.77 -53.49
CA TRP A 293 -3.71 -20.36 -52.18
C TRP A 293 -4.76 -19.95 -51.17
N LYS A 294 -4.80 -20.69 -50.07
CA LYS A 294 -5.63 -20.46 -48.90
C LYS A 294 -4.80 -19.82 -47.80
N ILE A 295 -5.34 -18.79 -47.15
CA ILE A 295 -4.78 -18.24 -45.91
C ILE A 295 -5.83 -18.45 -44.82
N LEU A 296 -5.40 -18.86 -43.63
CA LEU A 296 -6.29 -18.96 -42.48
C LEU A 296 -6.84 -17.57 -42.16
N ASP A 297 -8.15 -17.48 -41.96
CA ASP A 297 -8.79 -16.23 -41.57
C ASP A 297 -8.19 -15.80 -40.22
N THR A 298 -7.46 -14.70 -40.26
CA THR A 298 -6.84 -14.10 -39.08
C THR A 298 -7.25 -12.64 -39.06
N ASN A 299 -7.57 -12.12 -37.87
CA ASN A 299 -7.92 -10.72 -37.68
C ASN A 299 -6.74 -9.75 -37.93
N SER A 300 -5.60 -10.26 -38.41
CA SER A 300 -4.42 -9.48 -38.75
C SER A 300 -4.43 -9.08 -40.23
N THR A 301 -4.10 -7.82 -40.50
CA THR A 301 -3.93 -7.32 -41.86
C THR A 301 -2.66 -7.91 -42.47
N ILE A 302 -2.81 -8.72 -43.51
CA ILE A 302 -1.68 -9.25 -44.29
C ILE A 302 -1.04 -8.11 -45.08
N THR A 303 0.19 -7.73 -44.73
CA THR A 303 0.90 -6.59 -45.33
C THR A 303 1.72 -6.95 -46.57
N GLY A 304 2.00 -8.22 -46.80
CA GLY A 304 2.77 -8.68 -47.96
C GLY A 304 2.83 -10.20 -48.05
N ILE A 305 3.08 -10.69 -49.26
CA ILE A 305 3.25 -12.12 -49.55
C ILE A 305 4.56 -12.26 -50.32
N ASN A 306 5.40 -13.18 -49.90
CA ASN A 306 6.64 -13.51 -50.61
C ASN A 306 6.43 -14.83 -51.36
N ILE A 307 6.58 -14.79 -52.68
CA ILE A 307 6.49 -15.98 -53.54
C ILE A 307 7.85 -16.22 -54.16
N LYS A 308 8.41 -17.40 -53.90
CA LYS A 308 9.66 -17.86 -54.51
C LYS A 308 9.34 -18.80 -55.67
N VAL A 309 9.71 -18.39 -56.88
CA VAL A 309 9.64 -19.24 -58.08
C VAL A 309 11.05 -19.74 -58.37
N GLN A 310 11.22 -21.05 -58.53
CA GLN A 310 12.52 -21.66 -58.82
C GLN A 310 12.45 -22.41 -60.15
N ASN A 311 13.34 -22.06 -61.08
CA ASN A 311 13.60 -22.82 -62.29
C ASN A 311 14.70 -23.85 -61.98
N HIS A 312 14.32 -25.13 -61.96
CA HIS A 312 15.23 -26.23 -61.66
C HIS A 312 16.23 -26.53 -62.79
N VAL A 313 15.91 -26.12 -64.03
CA VAL A 313 16.78 -26.32 -65.20
C VAL A 313 17.91 -25.29 -65.22
N GLU A 314 17.62 -24.02 -64.90
CA GLU A 314 18.60 -22.94 -64.88
C GLU A 314 19.19 -22.64 -63.49
N ASN A 315 18.72 -23.33 -62.45
CA ASN A 315 19.02 -23.06 -61.03
C ASN A 315 18.86 -21.57 -60.64
N LYS A 316 17.88 -20.89 -61.24
CA LYS A 316 17.54 -19.49 -60.93
C LYS A 316 16.29 -19.44 -60.08
N SER A 317 16.26 -18.51 -59.13
CA SER A 317 15.06 -18.23 -58.33
C SER A 317 14.71 -16.76 -58.36
N VAL A 318 13.43 -16.47 -58.53
CA VAL A 318 12.88 -15.12 -58.46
C VAL A 318 12.01 -15.02 -57.22
N ASN A 319 12.28 -14.01 -56.38
CA ASN A 319 11.42 -13.65 -55.27
C ASN A 319 10.50 -12.52 -55.71
N ILE A 320 9.21 -12.72 -55.55
CA ILE A 320 8.19 -11.72 -55.85
C ILE A 320 7.66 -11.18 -54.53
N THR A 321 7.89 -9.89 -54.30
CA THR A 321 7.41 -9.09 -53.16
C THR A 321 6.53 -7.96 -53.69
N ASP A 322 5.57 -7.46 -52.90
CA ASP A 322 4.62 -6.39 -53.26
C ASP A 322 3.50 -6.74 -54.24
N LEU A 323 2.72 -7.78 -53.91
CA LEU A 323 1.57 -8.18 -54.69
C LEU A 323 0.26 -7.62 -54.12
N THR A 324 -0.41 -6.75 -54.88
CA THR A 324 -1.82 -6.43 -54.66
C THR A 324 -2.64 -7.67 -55.01
N THR A 325 -3.04 -8.44 -53.99
CA THR A 325 -3.82 -9.66 -54.20
C THR A 325 -5.31 -9.35 -54.31
N VAL A 326 -5.96 -9.91 -55.33
CA VAL A 326 -7.40 -9.80 -55.53
C VAL A 326 -8.08 -10.94 -54.77
N GLN A 327 -9.09 -10.62 -53.94
CA GLN A 327 -9.96 -11.65 -53.36
C GLN A 327 -10.78 -12.31 -54.47
N CYS A 328 -10.68 -13.63 -54.61
CA CYS A 328 -11.53 -14.35 -55.54
C CYS A 328 -12.92 -14.53 -54.91
N LYS A 329 -14.00 -14.19 -55.63
CA LYS A 329 -15.33 -14.70 -55.29
C LYS A 329 -15.27 -16.22 -55.41
N ALA A 330 -15.35 -16.93 -54.28
CA ALA A 330 -15.35 -18.38 -54.26
C ALA A 330 -16.47 -18.92 -55.16
N TRP A 331 -16.17 -19.95 -55.96
CA TRP A 331 -17.19 -20.82 -56.55
C TRP A 331 -17.88 -21.64 -55.44
N PRO A 332 -19.15 -22.04 -55.61
CA PRO A 332 -20.07 -22.28 -54.48
C PRO A 332 -19.97 -23.65 -53.77
N SER A 333 -18.80 -24.24 -53.61
CA SER A 333 -18.72 -25.62 -53.05
C SER A 333 -17.76 -25.87 -51.89
N TYR A 334 -17.12 -24.87 -51.27
CA TYR A 334 -16.26 -25.13 -50.11
C TYR A 334 -16.36 -24.06 -49.01
N ASN A 335 -16.22 -24.52 -47.75
CA ASN A 335 -16.50 -23.87 -46.47
C ASN A 335 -16.32 -22.34 -46.41
N LYS A 336 -17.29 -21.67 -45.77
CA LYS A 336 -17.43 -20.20 -45.63
C LYS A 336 -16.33 -19.50 -44.80
N GLU A 337 -15.30 -20.20 -44.35
CA GLU A 337 -14.25 -19.71 -43.44
C GLU A 337 -12.86 -19.65 -44.11
N SER A 338 -12.80 -19.45 -45.43
CA SER A 338 -11.54 -19.48 -46.18
C SER A 338 -11.50 -18.40 -47.26
N ILE A 339 -10.54 -17.48 -47.15
CA ILE A 339 -10.28 -16.46 -48.16
C ILE A 339 -9.26 -17.02 -49.16
N TYR A 340 -9.69 -17.22 -50.41
CA TYR A 340 -8.82 -17.60 -51.52
C TYR A 340 -8.31 -16.36 -52.25
N ARG A 341 -6.98 -16.29 -52.44
CA ARG A 341 -6.32 -15.24 -53.22
C ARG A 341 -5.66 -15.85 -54.45
N ALA A 342 -5.62 -15.10 -55.54
CA ALA A 342 -4.98 -15.53 -56.78
C ALA A 342 -4.07 -14.46 -57.37
N LEU A 343 -3.05 -14.92 -58.10
CA LEU A 343 -2.11 -14.09 -58.85
C LEU A 343 -1.87 -14.70 -60.23
N LEU A 344 -1.85 -13.86 -61.26
CA LEU A 344 -1.37 -14.20 -62.60
C LEU A 344 0.09 -13.73 -62.71
N LEU A 345 1.00 -14.66 -62.98
CA LEU A 345 2.38 -14.36 -63.31
C LEU A 345 2.50 -14.29 -64.84
N GLU A 346 2.92 -13.13 -65.36
CA GLU A 346 3.24 -12.93 -66.77
C GLU A 346 4.75 -12.78 -66.94
N ASN A 347 5.30 -13.39 -67.98
CA ASN A 347 6.73 -13.39 -68.27
C ASN A 347 7.19 -12.00 -68.76
N GLN A 348 7.49 -11.10 -67.83
CA GLN A 348 8.22 -9.87 -68.14
C GLN A 348 9.71 -10.20 -68.08
N GLN A 349 10.27 -10.49 -69.25
CA GLN A 349 11.68 -10.83 -69.54
C GLN A 349 12.10 -12.29 -69.25
N GLY A 350 11.77 -13.17 -70.19
CA GLY A 350 12.71 -14.19 -70.67
C GLY A 350 12.87 -15.49 -69.88
N TYR A 351 11.94 -15.87 -69.01
CA TYR A 351 11.97 -17.19 -68.37
C TYR A 351 10.99 -18.14 -69.07
N LEU A 352 11.51 -19.04 -69.90
CA LEU A 352 10.74 -20.13 -70.48
C LEU A 352 10.28 -21.06 -69.34
N VAL A 353 8.96 -21.17 -69.17
CA VAL A 353 8.35 -22.25 -68.39
C VAL A 353 8.01 -23.34 -69.40
N GLN A 354 8.85 -24.37 -69.47
CA GLN A 354 8.48 -25.66 -70.07
C GLN A 354 8.12 -26.64 -68.97
#